data_AF-A0A968MFV4-F1
#
_entry.id   AF-A0A968MFV4-F1
#
_cell.length_a   1.000
_cell.length_b   1.000
_cell.length_c   1.000
_cell.angle_alpha   90.00
_cell.angle_beta   90.00
_cell.angle_gamma   90.00
#
_symmetry.space_group_name_H-M   'P 1'
#
loop_
_entity.id
_entity.type
_entity.pdbx_description
1 polymer ?
#
loop_
_entity_poly.entity_id
_entity_poly.type
_entity_poly.pdbx_seq_one_letter_code
_entity_poly.pdbx_strand_id
1 'polypeptide(L)'
;MFKNGGGTVLIPFGQFLTGTLFLRSNINLYLSNGAVMIGSKELQHYDINHAYLIYGDSISNTSITGSGTINGNGQFFGTVISKLWPGLNHGFFQSV
;
A
#
# COMPACT_ATOMS: atom_id res chain seq x y z
N MET A 1 0.95 3.66 27.89
CA MET A 1 1.06 2.26 27.42
C MET A 1 -0.31 1.85 26.86
N PHE A 2 -0.41 1.42 25.60
CA PHE A 2 -1.70 1.14 24.95
C PHE A 2 -2.29 -0.18 25.47
N LYS A 3 -3.28 -0.07 26.36
CA LYS A 3 -3.85 -1.20 27.13
C LYS A 3 -4.87 -2.05 26.33
N ASN A 4 -5.15 -1.71 25.07
CA ASN A 4 -6.18 -2.34 24.21
C ASN A 4 -5.64 -2.94 22.90
N GLY A 5 -4.37 -3.31 22.82
CA GLY A 5 -3.81 -4.06 21.67
C GLY A 5 -3.77 -3.29 20.33
N GLY A 6 -3.93 -1.98 20.36
CA GLY A 6 -3.81 -1.08 19.21
C GLY A 6 -2.64 -0.11 19.32
N GLY A 7 -2.35 0.61 18.24
CA GLY A 7 -1.25 1.57 18.23
C GLY A 7 -1.08 2.31 16.91
N THR A 8 -0.16 3.27 16.92
CA THR A 8 0.23 4.01 15.73
C THR A 8 1.53 3.44 15.18
N VAL A 9 1.52 3.04 13.91
CA VAL A 9 2.72 2.79 13.12
C VAL A 9 3.11 4.12 12.48
N LEU A 10 4.25 4.67 12.90
CA LEU A 10 4.79 5.92 12.36
C LEU A 10 5.71 5.63 11.18
N ILE A 11 5.38 6.18 10.02
CA ILE A 11 6.31 6.34 8.90
C ILE A 11 6.90 7.75 9.01
N PRO A 12 8.18 7.89 9.40
CA PRO A 12 8.80 9.20 9.59
C PRO A 12 9.13 9.87 8.25
N PHE A 13 9.70 11.07 8.30
CA PHE A 13 10.21 11.78 7.12
C PHE A 13 11.18 10.90 6.32
N GLY A 14 11.05 10.88 5.00
CA GLY A 14 11.91 10.09 4.11
C GLY A 14 11.13 9.27 3.08
N GLN A 15 11.84 8.50 2.27
CA GLN A 15 11.25 7.64 1.24
C GLN A 15 11.35 6.16 1.64
N PHE A 16 10.24 5.43 1.55
CA PHE A 16 10.13 4.04 1.99
C PHE A 16 9.55 3.19 0.86
N LEU A 17 10.36 2.30 0.29
CA LEU A 17 9.91 1.34 -0.70
C LEU A 17 9.20 0.18 -0.01
N THR A 18 8.01 -0.19 -0.48
CA THR A 18 7.24 -1.30 0.08
C THR A 18 6.47 -2.07 -0.99
N GLY A 19 6.16 -3.33 -0.70
CA GLY A 19 5.10 -4.08 -1.36
C GLY A 19 3.79 -3.99 -0.57
N THR A 20 2.97 -5.04 -0.59
CA THR A 20 1.68 -5.06 0.11
C THR A 20 1.85 -4.89 1.62
N LEU A 21 1.21 -3.86 2.17
CA LEU A 21 1.12 -3.63 3.61
C LEU A 21 -0.24 -4.09 4.12
N PHE A 22 -0.25 -5.10 5.00
CA PHE A 22 -1.45 -5.65 5.62
C PHE A 22 -1.81 -4.91 6.90
N LEU A 23 -2.90 -4.15 6.87
CA LEU A 23 -3.43 -3.49 8.05
C LEU A 23 -4.18 -4.47 8.96
N ARG A 24 -4.13 -4.20 10.26
CA ARG A 24 -4.86 -4.94 11.31
C ARG A 24 -5.78 -3.99 12.07
N SER A 25 -6.77 -4.55 12.77
CA SER A 25 -7.67 -3.78 13.63
C SER A 25 -6.91 -2.99 14.69
N ASN A 26 -7.46 -1.83 15.08
CA ASN A 26 -6.91 -0.94 16.11
C ASN A 26 -5.54 -0.31 15.75
N ILE A 27 -5.19 -0.26 14.45
CA ILE A 27 -3.96 0.36 13.98
C ILE A 27 -4.23 1.70 13.30
N ASN A 28 -3.45 2.71 13.65
CA ASN A 28 -3.30 3.91 12.83
C ASN A 28 -1.96 3.85 12.08
N LEU A 29 -1.99 3.84 10.75
CA LEU A 29 -0.80 4.09 9.94
C LEU A 29 -0.63 5.59 9.75
N TYR A 30 0.32 6.20 10.46
CA TYR A 30 0.56 7.63 10.41
C TYR A 30 1.78 7.95 9.55
N LEU A 31 1.59 8.69 8.46
CA LEU A 31 2.67 9.18 7.61
C LEU A 31 2.98 10.64 7.99
N SER A 32 4.15 10.87 8.59
CA SER A 32 4.54 12.23 8.96
C SER A 32 4.74 13.13 7.75
N ASN A 33 4.76 14.44 7.97
CA ASN A 33 5.11 15.39 6.91
C ASN A 33 6.43 15.01 6.23
N GLY A 34 6.43 14.98 4.89
CA GLY A 34 7.58 14.60 4.07
C GLY A 34 7.90 13.09 4.06
N ALA A 35 7.10 12.25 4.71
CA ALA A 35 7.14 10.81 4.49
C ALA A 35 6.58 10.50 3.10
N VAL A 36 7.23 9.62 2.35
CA VAL A 36 6.78 9.12 1.05
C VAL A 36 6.86 7.60 1.06
N MET A 37 5.71 6.94 1.10
CA MET A 37 5.61 5.51 0.88
C MET A 37 5.52 5.24 -0.62
N ILE A 38 6.38 4.38 -1.14
CA ILE A 38 6.51 4.12 -2.58
C ILE A 38 6.24 2.64 -2.84
N GLY A 39 5.22 2.35 -3.65
CA GLY A 39 4.95 1.00 -4.12
C GLY A 39 6.09 0.47 -4.98
N SER A 40 6.56 -0.74 -4.69
CA SER A 40 7.58 -1.38 -5.50
C SER A 40 7.14 -1.58 -6.95
N LYS A 41 8.11 -1.67 -7.85
CA LYS A 41 7.89 -2.02 -9.26
C LYS A 41 7.99 -3.53 -9.51
N GLU A 42 8.53 -4.26 -8.54
CA GLU A 42 8.72 -5.70 -8.63
C GLU A 42 7.51 -6.42 -8.05
N LEU A 43 6.85 -7.20 -8.90
CA LEU A 43 5.66 -7.96 -8.53
C LEU A 43 5.91 -8.88 -7.32
N GLN A 44 7.11 -9.45 -7.21
CA GLN A 44 7.48 -10.37 -6.12
C GLN A 44 7.46 -9.74 -4.72
N HIS A 45 7.38 -8.41 -4.61
CA HIS A 45 7.22 -7.75 -3.32
C HIS A 45 5.74 -7.64 -2.90
N TYR A 46 4.80 -7.87 -3.80
CA TYR A 46 3.37 -7.83 -3.51
C TYR A 46 2.83 -9.22 -3.21
N ASP A 47 1.75 -9.24 -2.44
CA ASP A 47 0.94 -10.44 -2.31
C ASP A 47 0.18 -10.67 -3.63
N ILE A 48 0.37 -11.85 -4.22
CA ILE A 48 -0.21 -12.19 -5.53
C ILE A 48 -1.73 -12.31 -5.51
N ASN A 49 -2.32 -12.60 -4.34
CA ASN A 49 -3.77 -12.70 -4.17
C ASN A 49 -4.39 -11.32 -3.88
N HIS A 50 -3.56 -10.37 -3.45
CA HIS A 50 -3.95 -9.03 -3.02
C HIS A 50 -2.97 -8.01 -3.61
N ALA A 51 -3.07 -7.76 -4.92
CA ALA A 51 -2.25 -6.81 -5.69
C ALA A 51 -2.54 -5.33 -5.34
N TYR A 52 -2.62 -5.02 -4.05
CA TYR A 52 -2.85 -3.73 -3.44
C TYR A 52 -1.58 -3.30 -2.69
N LEU A 53 -1.30 -1.99 -2.68
CA LEU A 53 -0.22 -1.44 -1.88
C LEU A 53 -0.54 -1.49 -0.38
N ILE A 54 -1.80 -1.24 -0.03
CA ILE A 54 -2.33 -1.32 1.34
C ILE A 54 -3.59 -2.17 1.28
N TYR A 55 -3.65 -3.20 2.11
CA TYR A 55 -4.76 -4.15 2.16
C TYR A 55 -5.26 -4.32 3.59
N GLY A 56 -6.56 -4.42 3.77
CA GLY A 56 -7.19 -4.71 5.04
C GLY A 56 -8.51 -5.44 4.80
N ASP A 57 -8.68 -6.60 5.42
CA ASP A 57 -9.88 -7.42 5.33
C ASP A 57 -10.41 -7.75 6.71
N SER A 58 -11.73 -7.63 6.87
CA SER A 58 -12.43 -7.90 8.13
C SER A 58 -11.81 -7.20 9.36
N ILE A 59 -11.30 -5.98 9.17
CA ILE A 59 -10.68 -5.15 10.22
C ILE A 59 -11.61 -4.02 10.68
N SER A 60 -11.40 -3.56 11.91
CA SER A 60 -12.16 -2.45 12.50
C SER A 60 -11.26 -1.50 13.29
N ASN A 61 -11.71 -0.25 13.46
CA ASN A 61 -10.99 0.79 14.20
C ASN A 61 -9.56 1.01 13.67
N THR A 62 -9.42 1.07 12.34
CA THR A 62 -8.14 1.30 11.65
C THR A 62 -8.21 2.59 10.88
N SER A 63 -7.11 3.34 10.86
CA SER A 63 -7.00 4.59 10.13
C SER A 63 -5.65 4.71 9.42
N ILE A 64 -5.63 5.54 8.37
CA ILE A 64 -4.42 6.02 7.72
C ILE A 64 -4.48 7.54 7.83
N THR A 65 -3.48 8.14 8.47
CA THR A 65 -3.51 9.57 8.82
C THR A 65 -2.15 10.23 8.59
N GLY A 66 -2.10 11.55 8.77
CA GLY A 66 -0.90 12.36 8.58
C GLY A 66 -0.87 13.05 7.21
N SER A 67 0.22 13.78 6.95
CA SER A 67 0.39 14.63 5.76
C SER A 67 1.46 14.13 4.79
N GLY A 68 1.98 12.91 5.01
CA GLY A 68 2.86 12.25 4.06
C GLY A 68 2.13 11.78 2.80
N THR A 69 2.90 11.26 1.84
CA THR A 69 2.43 10.82 0.52
C THR A 69 2.45 9.30 0.41
N ILE A 70 1.40 8.74 -0.19
CA ILE A 70 1.37 7.35 -0.65
C ILE A 70 1.46 7.40 -2.18
N ASN A 71 2.58 6.92 -2.73
CA ASN A 71 2.82 6.81 -4.16
C ASN A 71 2.70 5.34 -4.58
N GLY A 72 1.60 4.99 -5.25
CA GLY A 72 1.33 3.64 -5.73
C GLY A 72 2.19 3.17 -6.91
N ASN A 73 2.98 4.06 -7.55
CA ASN A 73 3.68 3.76 -8.80
C ASN A 73 2.76 3.16 -9.88
N GLY A 74 1.54 3.70 -10.00
CA GLY A 74 0.49 3.19 -10.90
C GLY A 74 0.90 3.06 -12.37
N GLN A 75 1.89 3.84 -12.84
CA GLN A 75 2.41 3.67 -14.19
C GLN A 75 3.09 2.30 -14.43
N PHE A 76 3.47 1.58 -13.37
CA PHE A 76 4.00 0.22 -13.44
C PHE A 76 2.92 -0.85 -13.20
N PHE A 77 1.69 -0.46 -12.85
CA PHE A 77 0.61 -1.40 -12.55
C PHE A 77 0.27 -2.31 -13.74
N GLY A 78 0.30 -1.79 -14.97
CA GLY A 78 0.13 -2.60 -16.18
C GLY A 78 1.18 -3.72 -16.31
N THR A 79 2.43 -3.46 -15.91
CA THR A 79 3.52 -4.45 -15.85
C THR A 79 3.31 -5.48 -14.75
N VAL A 80 2.73 -5.08 -13.63
CA VAL A 80 2.41 -5.98 -12.50
C VAL A 80 1.29 -6.94 -12.91
N ILE A 81 0.19 -6.42 -13.46
CA ILE A 81 -0.95 -7.22 -13.90
C ILE A 81 -0.61 -8.12 -15.08
N SER A 82 0.18 -7.66 -16.06
CA SER A 82 0.58 -8.51 -17.19
C SER A 82 1.39 -9.73 -16.76
N LYS A 83 2.20 -9.59 -15.71
CA LYS A 83 2.94 -10.71 -15.10
C LYS A 83 2.04 -11.64 -14.27
N LEU A 84 1.04 -11.10 -13.57
CA LEU A 84 0.11 -11.90 -12.75
C LEU A 84 -0.92 -12.67 -13.58
N TRP A 85 -1.47 -12.02 -14.61
CA TRP A 85 -2.51 -12.55 -15.47
C TRP A 85 -2.15 -12.33 -16.95
N PRO A 86 -1.34 -13.22 -17.54
CA PRO A 86 -0.87 -13.07 -18.91
C PRO A 86 -1.97 -13.11 -19.99
N GLY A 87 -3.23 -13.40 -19.63
CA GLY A 87 -4.37 -13.45 -20.54
C GLY A 87 -5.31 -12.23 -20.50
N LEU A 88 -5.04 -11.21 -19.69
CA LEU A 88 -5.87 -10.00 -19.63
C LEU A 88 -5.57 -9.07 -20.82
N ASN A 89 -6.57 -8.76 -21.64
CA ASN A 89 -6.45 -7.76 -22.71
C ASN A 89 -6.16 -6.37 -22.11
N HIS A 90 -5.05 -5.75 -22.50
CA HIS A 90 -4.53 -4.47 -21.99
C HIS A 90 -5.37 -3.22 -22.34
N GLY A 91 -6.63 -3.38 -22.77
CA GLY A 91 -7.48 -2.29 -23.25
C GLY A 91 -8.08 -1.36 -22.19
N PHE A 92 -7.80 -1.57 -20.90
CA PHE A 92 -8.50 -0.89 -19.80
C PHE A 92 -7.84 0.38 -19.27
N PHE A 93 -6.63 0.74 -19.71
CA PHE A 93 -5.90 1.86 -19.11
C PHE A 93 -5.17 2.71 -20.17
N GLN A 94 -5.92 3.48 -20.97
CA GLN A 94 -5.40 4.74 -21.46
C GLN A 94 -5.72 5.83 -20.43
N SER A 95 -4.67 6.53 -20.04
CA SER A 95 -4.57 7.65 -19.10
C SER A 95 -5.83 8.53 -18.96
N VAL A 96 -6.29 8.68 -17.71
CA VAL A 96 -6.86 9.94 -17.23
C VAL A 96 -5.75 10.82 -16.66
#